data_AF-A0A820K884-F1
#
_entry.id   AF-A0A820K884-F1
#
_cell.length_a   1.000
_cell.length_b   1.000
_cell.length_c   1.000
_cell.angle_alpha   90.00
_cell.angle_beta   90.00
_cell.angle_gamma   90.00
#
_symmetry.space_group_name_H-M   'P 1'
#
loop_
_entity.id
_entity.type
_entity.pdbx_description
1 polymer ?
#
loop_
_entity_poly.entity_id
_entity_poly.type
_entity_poly.pdbx_seq_one_letter_code
_entity_poly.pdbx_strand_id
1 'polypeptide(L)'
;SRIKLVSVAGIDFAGRIHDVNDITTYVTNWKNIYETDPKLGNPIVVSNGRDLQKKRRAARGELDEDRLLKDLIQMARLRLYACDKEKVQIVVETGIGLGVFAGKNIGIDGIVRALSAKAIRKVLEQEGPNYEHIRGVVFALPIFDKDIKNDQRNDVYQAFVDEFDKKKYNGCIPVLIADQDMHRLAIAIAYEGFTVSELNPADSHGVFGEYWQNRGPAVEEKLALTTLGLLVQHHLINPCVLDPKHYRFVQPKT
;
A
#
# COMPACT_ATOMS: atom_id res chain seq x y z
N SER A 1 -17.62 16.37 8.67
CA SER A 1 -16.20 15.97 8.52
C SER A 1 -15.97 15.60 7.06
N ARG A 2 -15.16 16.39 6.32
CA ARG A 2 -14.94 16.24 4.87
C ARG A 2 -13.75 15.35 4.51
N ILE A 3 -12.92 14.97 5.47
CA ILE A 3 -11.75 14.10 5.28
C ILE A 3 -11.92 12.88 6.20
N LYS A 4 -11.70 11.69 5.65
CA LYS A 4 -11.71 10.41 6.36
C LYS A 4 -10.34 9.77 6.27
N LEU A 5 -9.82 9.29 7.41
CA LEU A 5 -8.60 8.48 7.44
C LEU A 5 -8.99 7.02 7.57
N VAL A 6 -8.57 6.19 6.61
CA VAL A 6 -8.83 4.75 6.66
C VAL A 6 -7.49 4.02 6.66
N SER A 7 -7.27 3.21 7.70
CA SER A 7 -6.08 2.35 7.82
C SER A 7 -6.40 0.97 7.27
N VAL A 8 -5.53 0.43 6.41
CA VAL A 8 -5.69 -0.90 5.82
C VAL A 8 -4.36 -1.65 5.94
N ALA A 9 -4.42 -2.92 6.34
CA ALA A 9 -3.26 -3.80 6.30
C ALA A 9 -2.82 -4.02 4.84
N GLY A 10 -1.52 -3.88 4.57
CA GLY A 10 -0.92 -4.12 3.26
C GLY A 10 -0.27 -5.49 3.15
N ILE A 11 0.12 -5.87 1.93
CA ILE A 11 1.12 -6.91 1.69
C ILE A 11 2.46 -6.18 1.57
N ASP A 12 3.48 -6.59 2.35
CA ASP A 12 4.81 -5.96 2.35
C ASP A 12 5.92 -6.97 2.02
N PHE A 13 6.96 -6.47 1.35
CA PHE A 13 8.11 -7.25 0.90
C PHE A 13 9.44 -6.57 1.31
N ALA A 14 9.42 -5.76 2.38
CA ALA A 14 10.61 -5.07 2.88
C ALA A 14 11.72 -6.01 3.38
N GLY A 15 11.38 -7.26 3.68
CA GLY A 15 12.35 -8.24 4.17
C GLY A 15 12.57 -8.12 5.66
N ARG A 16 11.52 -7.80 6.42
CA ARG A 16 11.54 -7.65 7.88
C ARG A 16 10.76 -8.76 8.56
N ILE A 17 10.95 -8.88 9.87
CA ILE A 17 10.30 -9.91 10.69
C ILE A 17 8.77 -9.84 10.62
N HIS A 18 8.18 -8.65 10.49
CA HIS A 18 6.72 -8.50 10.34
C HIS A 18 6.21 -8.86 8.94
N ASP A 19 7.09 -8.94 7.93
CA ASP A 19 6.74 -9.32 6.55
C ASP A 19 6.91 -10.82 6.30
N VAL A 20 7.34 -11.61 7.29
CA VAL A 20 7.68 -13.03 7.10
C VAL A 20 6.52 -13.80 6.50
N ASN A 21 5.29 -13.50 6.90
CA ASN A 21 4.11 -14.17 6.37
C ASN A 21 3.89 -13.82 4.89
N ASP A 22 4.04 -12.56 4.50
CA ASP A 22 3.90 -12.15 3.11
C ASP A 22 5.00 -12.78 2.23
N ILE A 23 6.24 -12.78 2.70
CA ILE A 23 7.37 -13.39 2.01
C ILE A 23 7.17 -14.89 1.84
N THR A 24 6.82 -15.60 2.91
CA THR A 24 6.65 -17.06 2.87
C THR A 24 5.39 -17.49 2.11
N THR A 25 4.43 -16.58 1.96
CA THR A 25 3.16 -16.81 1.25
C THR A 25 3.26 -16.55 -0.25
N TYR A 26 3.86 -15.44 -0.66
CA TYR A 26 3.83 -14.99 -2.06
C TYR A 26 5.15 -15.21 -2.81
N VAL A 27 6.29 -15.37 -2.12
CA VAL A 27 7.59 -15.58 -2.80
C VAL A 27 7.91 -17.07 -2.83
N THR A 28 7.63 -17.76 -3.94
CA THR A 28 7.68 -19.22 -4.03
C THR A 28 9.06 -19.81 -3.74
N ASN A 29 10.12 -19.07 -4.07
CA ASN A 29 11.51 -19.48 -3.88
C ASN A 29 12.19 -18.80 -2.68
N TRP A 30 11.45 -18.28 -1.70
CA TRP A 30 11.99 -17.48 -0.58
C TRP A 30 13.14 -18.17 0.18
N LYS A 31 13.13 -19.50 0.29
CA LYS A 31 14.22 -20.30 0.93
C LYS A 31 15.56 -20.18 0.21
N ASN A 32 15.56 -19.80 -1.07
CA ASN A 32 16.77 -19.54 -1.86
C ASN A 32 17.27 -18.09 -1.70
N ILE A 33 16.51 -17.25 -1.01
CA ILE A 33 16.80 -15.83 -0.80
C ILE A 33 17.31 -15.58 0.62
N TYR A 34 16.66 -16.17 1.62
CA TYR A 34 16.94 -15.95 3.05
C TYR A 34 17.61 -17.15 3.69
N GLU A 35 18.46 -16.89 4.69
CA GLU A 35 18.97 -17.91 5.60
C GLU A 35 17.82 -18.46 6.45
N THR A 36 17.79 -19.77 6.66
CA THR A 36 16.66 -20.46 7.31
C THR A 36 17.08 -21.06 8.64
N ASP A 37 16.26 -20.88 9.67
CA ASP A 37 16.42 -21.58 10.94
C ASP A 37 16.21 -23.09 10.72
N PRO A 38 17.20 -23.94 11.03
CA PRO A 38 17.12 -25.38 10.78
C PRO A 38 16.08 -26.10 11.66
N LYS A 39 15.63 -25.49 12.76
CA LYS A 39 14.61 -26.03 13.66
C LYS A 39 13.21 -25.56 13.31
N LEU A 40 13.06 -24.27 13.02
CA LEU A 40 11.75 -23.63 12.79
C LEU A 40 11.36 -23.60 11.31
N GLY A 41 12.33 -23.76 10.41
CA GLY A 41 12.10 -23.69 8.97
C GLY A 41 11.70 -22.30 8.47
N ASN A 42 11.87 -21.25 9.29
CA ASN A 42 11.54 -19.85 8.98
C ASN A 42 12.81 -19.02 8.65
N PRO A 43 12.68 -17.86 7.99
CA PRO A 43 13.80 -16.94 7.80
C PRO A 43 14.46 -16.52 9.13
N ILE A 44 15.78 -16.49 9.18
CA ILE A 44 16.54 -15.97 10.33
C ILE A 44 16.45 -14.45 10.34
N VAL A 45 16.23 -13.87 11.52
CA VAL A 45 16.30 -12.42 11.75
C VAL A 45 17.74 -12.06 12.13
N VAL A 46 18.32 -11.05 11.46
CA VAL A 46 19.69 -10.59 11.74
C VAL A 46 19.78 -10.01 13.16
N SER A 47 21.01 -9.77 13.64
CA SER A 47 21.28 -9.31 15.01
C SER A 47 20.59 -8.01 15.42
N ASN A 48 20.09 -7.22 14.45
CA ASN A 48 19.31 -6.02 14.72
C ASN A 48 17.86 -6.28 15.16
N GLY A 49 17.43 -7.55 15.18
CA GLY A 49 16.10 -7.98 15.63
C GLY A 49 14.94 -7.58 14.70
N ARG A 50 15.23 -7.05 13.50
CA ARG A 50 14.22 -6.51 12.59
C ARG A 50 14.29 -7.10 11.18
N ASP A 51 15.48 -7.15 10.58
CA ASP A 51 15.62 -7.52 9.17
C ASP A 51 15.88 -9.01 8.99
N LEU A 52 15.44 -9.57 7.87
CA LEU A 52 15.71 -10.97 7.53
C LEU A 52 17.12 -11.12 6.95
N GLN A 53 17.83 -12.15 7.42
CA GLN A 53 19.18 -12.49 6.99
C GLN A 53 19.13 -13.03 5.56
N LYS A 54 19.66 -12.27 4.60
CA LYS A 54 19.81 -12.73 3.22
C LYS A 54 21.03 -13.63 3.04
N LYS A 55 20.90 -14.57 2.12
CA LYS A 55 22.03 -15.38 1.62
C LYS A 55 23.01 -14.50 0.84
N ARG A 56 24.31 -14.77 1.00
CA ARG A 56 25.38 -14.02 0.29
C ARG A 56 25.27 -14.09 -1.24
N ARG A 57 24.69 -15.18 -1.77
CA ARG A 57 24.37 -15.38 -3.18
C ARG A 57 22.89 -15.72 -3.34
N ALA A 58 22.04 -14.87 -2.77
CA ALA A 58 20.59 -15.02 -2.84
C ALA A 58 20.12 -15.05 -4.30
N ALA A 59 19.18 -15.96 -4.60
CA ALA A 59 18.45 -15.94 -5.86
C ALA A 59 17.57 -14.68 -5.97
N ARG A 60 17.16 -14.34 -7.20
CA ARG A 60 16.08 -13.37 -7.42
C ARG A 60 14.76 -13.99 -6.94
N GLY A 61 13.89 -13.19 -6.34
CA GLY A 61 12.57 -13.63 -5.93
C GLY A 61 11.70 -14.06 -7.10
N GLU A 62 10.97 -15.14 -6.91
CA GLU A 62 9.91 -15.63 -7.79
C GLU A 62 8.57 -15.44 -7.07
N LEU A 63 7.63 -14.75 -7.69
CA LEU A 63 6.31 -14.45 -7.12
C LEU A 63 5.27 -15.46 -7.58
N ASP A 64 4.38 -15.85 -6.68
CA ASP A 64 3.07 -16.40 -7.02
C ASP A 64 2.16 -15.24 -7.46
N GLU A 65 2.30 -14.85 -8.73
CA GLU A 65 1.62 -13.69 -9.30
C GLU A 65 0.10 -13.84 -9.31
N ASP A 66 -0.41 -15.05 -9.55
CA ASP A 66 -1.85 -15.32 -9.60
C ASP A 66 -2.48 -15.18 -8.22
N ARG A 67 -1.83 -15.73 -7.19
CA ARG A 67 -2.28 -15.57 -5.81
C ARG A 67 -2.21 -14.11 -5.38
N LEU A 68 -1.08 -13.45 -5.62
CA LEU A 68 -0.88 -12.04 -5.26
C LEU A 68 -1.93 -11.15 -5.93
N LEU A 69 -2.18 -11.33 -7.23
CA LEU A 69 -3.19 -10.55 -7.96
C LEU A 69 -4.60 -10.79 -7.40
N LYS A 70 -4.96 -12.03 -7.07
CA LYS A 70 -6.25 -12.36 -6.48
C LYS A 70 -6.46 -11.63 -5.16
N ASP A 71 -5.46 -11.65 -4.30
CA ASP A 71 -5.54 -11.04 -2.96
C ASP A 71 -5.54 -9.51 -3.06
N LEU A 72 -4.73 -8.92 -3.95
CA LEU A 72 -4.76 -7.47 -4.25
C LEU A 72 -6.12 -7.00 -4.79
N ILE A 73 -6.77 -7.78 -5.66
CA ILE A 73 -8.13 -7.47 -6.14
C ILE A 73 -9.11 -7.46 -4.98
N GLN A 74 -9.05 -8.46 -4.10
CA GLN A 74 -9.94 -8.55 -2.95
C GLN A 74 -9.73 -7.37 -1.98
N MET A 75 -8.48 -6.99 -1.74
CA MET A 75 -8.15 -5.82 -0.91
C MET A 75 -8.69 -4.52 -1.52
N ALA A 76 -8.48 -4.30 -2.82
CA ALA A 76 -8.98 -3.12 -3.53
C ALA A 76 -10.51 -3.05 -3.49
N ARG A 77 -11.19 -4.18 -3.72
CA ARG A 77 -12.66 -4.31 -3.61
C ARG A 77 -13.17 -3.88 -2.25
N LEU A 78 -12.66 -4.49 -1.17
CA LEU A 78 -13.14 -4.22 0.19
C LEU A 78 -12.98 -2.74 0.57
N ARG A 79 -11.87 -2.15 0.16
CA ARG A 79 -11.54 -0.75 0.42
C ARG A 79 -12.44 0.22 -0.33
N LEU A 80 -12.62 0.03 -1.64
CA LEU A 80 -13.50 0.89 -2.45
C LEU A 80 -14.95 0.73 -2.01
N TYR A 81 -15.38 -0.49 -1.66
CA TYR A 81 -16.69 -0.73 -1.07
C TYR A 81 -16.86 0.02 0.26
N ALA A 82 -15.87 -0.02 1.16
CA ALA A 82 -15.92 0.71 2.41
C ALA A 82 -16.00 2.24 2.18
N CYS A 83 -15.21 2.78 1.24
CA CYS A 83 -15.28 4.20 0.87
C CYS A 83 -16.67 4.58 0.35
N ASP A 84 -17.26 3.74 -0.51
CA ASP A 84 -18.59 3.97 -1.06
C ASP A 84 -19.67 3.95 0.04
N LYS A 85 -19.63 2.98 0.96
CA LYS A 85 -20.56 2.91 2.11
C LYS A 85 -20.41 4.09 3.07
N GLU A 86 -19.20 4.61 3.18
CA GLU A 86 -18.89 5.84 3.90
C GLU A 86 -19.25 7.12 3.11
N LYS A 87 -19.89 6.99 1.94
CA LYS A 87 -20.32 8.09 1.07
C LYS A 87 -19.17 8.98 0.60
N VAL A 88 -17.97 8.42 0.51
CA VAL A 88 -16.80 9.11 -0.02
C VAL A 88 -17.04 9.36 -1.50
N GLN A 89 -16.83 10.61 -1.93
CA GLN A 89 -17.02 11.00 -3.32
C GLN A 89 -15.70 10.98 -4.08
N ILE A 90 -14.61 11.38 -3.43
CA ILE A 90 -13.27 11.35 -4.01
C ILE A 90 -12.37 10.47 -3.15
N VAL A 91 -11.86 9.39 -3.73
CA VAL A 91 -10.90 8.50 -3.06
C VAL A 91 -9.49 8.92 -3.47
N VAL A 92 -8.62 9.19 -2.50
CA VAL A 92 -7.21 9.51 -2.77
C VAL A 92 -6.31 8.37 -2.29
N GLU A 93 -5.47 7.89 -3.19
CA GLU A 93 -4.72 6.63 -3.11
C GLU A 93 -3.23 6.87 -3.35
N THR A 94 -2.34 6.25 -2.57
CA THR A 94 -0.87 6.36 -2.74
C THR A 94 -0.21 5.08 -3.28
N GLY A 95 -1.01 4.14 -3.78
CA GLY A 95 -0.55 2.83 -4.27
C GLY A 95 -0.59 1.75 -3.18
N ILE A 96 -1.49 0.78 -3.33
CA ILE A 96 -1.82 -0.25 -2.33
C ILE A 96 -0.73 -1.34 -2.28
N GLY A 97 -0.26 -1.68 -1.07
CA GLY A 97 0.67 -2.79 -0.85
C GLY A 97 2.04 -2.59 -1.50
N LEU A 98 2.41 -1.34 -1.78
CA LEU A 98 3.66 -1.03 -2.48
C LEU A 98 4.82 -0.68 -1.54
N GLY A 99 4.51 -0.49 -0.27
CA GLY A 99 5.41 -0.21 0.83
C GLY A 99 6.67 0.64 0.56
N VAL A 100 7.63 0.63 1.49
CA VAL A 100 8.93 1.30 1.25
C VAL A 100 9.77 0.48 0.26
N PHE A 101 9.52 -0.83 0.17
CA PHE A 101 10.20 -1.70 -0.77
C PHE A 101 9.20 -2.75 -1.25
N ALA A 102 8.62 -2.56 -2.44
CA ALA A 102 7.80 -3.56 -3.15
C ALA A 102 8.57 -4.85 -3.50
N GLY A 103 9.57 -5.23 -2.71
CA GLY A 103 10.49 -6.32 -2.97
C GLY A 103 11.66 -5.91 -3.85
N LYS A 104 12.03 -4.62 -3.89
CA LYS A 104 13.21 -4.11 -4.63
C LYS A 104 14.49 -4.85 -4.21
N ASN A 105 14.59 -5.12 -2.92
CA ASN A 105 15.67 -5.88 -2.32
C ASN A 105 15.75 -7.31 -2.86
N ILE A 106 14.65 -7.92 -3.28
CA ILE A 106 14.62 -9.29 -3.82
C ILE A 106 14.28 -9.32 -5.32
N GLY A 107 14.24 -8.16 -5.97
CA GLY A 107 14.09 -8.01 -7.42
C GLY A 107 12.69 -8.27 -7.98
N ILE A 108 11.64 -8.12 -7.17
CA ILE A 108 10.24 -8.36 -7.58
C ILE A 108 9.40 -7.08 -7.68
N ASP A 109 9.98 -5.91 -7.40
CA ASP A 109 9.29 -4.62 -7.32
C ASP A 109 8.53 -4.21 -8.57
N GLY A 110 9.10 -4.41 -9.76
CA GLY A 110 8.38 -4.12 -11.00
C GLY A 110 7.10 -4.94 -11.15
N ILE A 111 7.13 -6.21 -10.75
CA ILE A 111 5.98 -7.13 -10.85
C ILE A 111 4.91 -6.71 -9.83
N VAL A 112 5.28 -6.50 -8.57
CA VAL A 112 4.35 -6.08 -7.52
C VAL A 112 3.65 -4.76 -7.90
N ARG A 113 4.39 -3.76 -8.38
CA ARG A 113 3.84 -2.46 -8.81
C ARG A 113 2.81 -2.62 -9.94
N ALA A 114 3.13 -3.42 -10.95
CA ALA A 114 2.23 -3.70 -12.06
C ALA A 114 0.97 -4.45 -11.60
N LEU A 115 1.11 -5.44 -10.72
CA LEU A 115 -0.02 -6.20 -10.19
C LEU A 115 -0.94 -5.35 -9.31
N SER A 116 -0.40 -4.45 -8.48
CA SER A 116 -1.20 -3.52 -7.68
C SER A 116 -2.01 -2.57 -8.56
N ALA A 117 -1.39 -1.97 -9.58
CA ALA A 117 -2.11 -1.11 -10.53
C ALA A 117 -3.22 -1.89 -11.26
N LYS A 118 -2.89 -3.09 -11.75
CA LYS A 118 -3.81 -3.99 -12.46
C LYS A 118 -4.99 -4.41 -11.58
N ALA A 119 -4.76 -4.69 -10.30
CA ALA A 119 -5.80 -5.09 -9.37
C ALA A 119 -6.85 -4.00 -9.20
N ILE A 120 -6.42 -2.75 -8.97
CA ILE A 120 -7.34 -1.63 -8.78
C ILE A 120 -8.07 -1.31 -10.08
N ARG A 121 -7.38 -1.32 -11.23
CA ARG A 121 -8.02 -1.15 -12.53
C ARG A 121 -9.14 -2.16 -12.74
N LYS A 122 -8.87 -3.45 -12.49
CA LYS A 122 -9.88 -4.51 -12.59
C LYS A 122 -11.10 -4.25 -11.73
N VAL A 123 -10.92 -3.86 -10.47
CA VAL A 123 -12.05 -3.55 -9.57
C VAL A 123 -12.84 -2.35 -10.09
N LEU A 124 -12.17 -1.27 -10.50
CA LEU A 124 -12.86 -0.08 -11.01
C LEU A 124 -13.60 -0.34 -12.33
N GLU A 125 -13.10 -1.20 -13.22
CA GLU A 125 -13.80 -1.58 -14.45
C GLU A 125 -14.98 -2.51 -14.17
N GLN A 126 -14.82 -3.49 -13.28
CA GLN A 126 -15.82 -4.53 -13.03
C GLN A 126 -16.92 -4.09 -12.06
N GLU A 127 -16.55 -3.31 -11.04
CA GLU A 127 -17.41 -2.97 -9.92
C GLU A 127 -17.69 -1.47 -9.81
N GLY A 128 -16.97 -0.64 -10.59
CA GLY A 128 -17.23 0.80 -10.68
C GLY A 128 -18.70 1.16 -10.87
N PRO A 129 -19.47 0.48 -11.76
CA PRO A 129 -20.89 0.75 -11.94
C PRO A 129 -21.76 0.49 -10.70
N ASN A 130 -21.27 -0.28 -9.73
CA ASN A 130 -21.98 -0.63 -8.50
C ASN A 130 -21.71 0.35 -7.35
N TYR A 131 -20.73 1.26 -7.49
CA TYR A 131 -20.46 2.28 -6.48
C TYR A 131 -21.42 3.46 -6.64
N GLU A 132 -22.20 3.76 -5.60
CA GLU A 132 -23.26 4.76 -5.63
C GLU A 132 -22.74 6.19 -5.43
N HIS A 133 -21.68 6.34 -4.63
CA HIS A 133 -21.19 7.60 -4.09
C HIS A 133 -19.85 8.02 -4.68
N ILE A 134 -18.98 7.08 -5.01
CA ILE A 134 -17.66 7.39 -5.57
C ILE A 134 -17.83 8.05 -6.95
N ARG A 135 -17.26 9.25 -7.10
CA ARG A 135 -17.27 10.06 -8.32
C ARG A 135 -15.91 10.18 -8.99
N GLY A 136 -14.83 9.86 -8.28
CA GLY A 136 -13.49 9.86 -8.83
C GLY A 136 -12.48 9.21 -7.89
N VAL A 137 -11.43 8.66 -8.50
CA VAL A 137 -10.27 8.13 -7.78
C VAL A 137 -9.03 8.90 -8.22
N VAL A 138 -8.24 9.36 -7.25
CA VAL A 138 -6.97 10.03 -7.51
C VAL A 138 -5.83 9.20 -6.96
N PHE A 139 -4.91 8.78 -7.82
CA PHE A 139 -3.65 8.18 -7.43
C PHE A 139 -2.59 9.27 -7.26
N ALA A 140 -2.34 9.67 -6.01
CA ALA A 140 -1.27 10.60 -5.63
C ALA A 140 0.02 9.81 -5.35
N LEU A 141 0.81 9.57 -6.40
CA LEU A 141 1.93 8.63 -6.36
C LEU A 141 3.26 9.38 -6.31
N PRO A 142 4.19 8.99 -5.41
CA PRO A 142 5.49 9.63 -5.34
C PRO A 142 6.30 9.40 -6.61
N ILE A 143 6.91 10.48 -7.08
CA ILE A 143 7.90 10.49 -8.15
C ILE A 143 9.28 10.49 -7.52
N PHE A 144 10.10 9.49 -7.86
CA PHE A 144 11.47 9.38 -7.35
C PHE A 144 12.47 9.48 -8.50
N ASP A 145 13.22 10.58 -8.56
CA ASP A 145 14.26 10.77 -9.59
C ASP A 145 15.33 9.68 -9.57
N LYS A 146 15.59 9.08 -8.39
CA LYS A 146 16.52 7.94 -8.21
C LYS A 146 16.13 6.68 -8.99
N ASP A 147 14.88 6.58 -9.46
CA ASP A 147 14.36 5.43 -10.20
C ASP A 147 14.28 5.70 -11.72
N ILE A 148 14.87 6.80 -12.20
CA ILE A 148 15.08 7.06 -13.64
C ILE A 148 16.40 6.41 -14.09
N LYS A 149 16.33 5.50 -15.08
CA LYS A 149 17.51 4.90 -15.73
C LYS A 149 17.39 5.03 -17.24
N ASN A 150 18.43 5.51 -17.91
CA ASN A 150 18.44 5.72 -19.37
C ASN A 150 17.21 6.51 -19.86
N ASP A 151 16.86 7.59 -19.15
CA ASP A 151 15.66 8.41 -19.39
C ASP A 151 14.31 7.66 -19.31
N GLN A 152 14.33 6.42 -18.80
CA GLN A 152 13.12 5.63 -18.54
C GLN A 152 12.84 5.56 -17.05
N ARG A 153 11.62 5.94 -16.69
CA ARG A 153 11.10 5.87 -15.33
C ARG A 153 10.58 4.45 -15.06
N ASN A 154 11.03 3.84 -13.97
CA ASN A 154 10.53 2.53 -13.53
C ASN A 154 10.14 2.59 -12.04
N ASP A 155 9.17 3.45 -11.76
CA ASP A 155 8.62 3.70 -10.42
C ASP A 155 7.13 3.34 -10.34
N VAL A 156 6.54 3.59 -9.17
CA VAL A 156 5.12 3.33 -8.92
C VAL A 156 4.24 4.19 -9.84
N TYR A 157 4.60 5.47 -10.01
CA TYR A 157 3.87 6.40 -10.88
C TYR A 157 3.78 5.83 -12.31
N GLN A 158 4.91 5.42 -12.89
CA GLN A 158 4.93 4.88 -14.25
C GLN A 158 4.15 3.58 -14.38
N ALA A 159 4.17 2.70 -13.38
CA ALA A 159 3.38 1.46 -13.40
C ALA A 159 1.88 1.75 -13.48
N PHE A 160 1.39 2.78 -12.77
CA PHE A 160 -0.01 3.20 -12.84
C PHE A 160 -0.34 3.89 -14.16
N VAL A 161 0.53 4.78 -14.66
CA VAL A 161 0.35 5.39 -15.99
C VAL A 161 0.27 4.31 -17.07
N ASP A 162 1.13 3.32 -17.03
CA ASP A 162 1.13 2.22 -18.00
C ASP A 162 -0.15 1.40 -17.92
N GLU A 163 -0.67 1.14 -16.72
CA GLU A 163 -1.88 0.34 -16.54
C GLU A 163 -3.16 1.10 -16.89
N PHE A 164 -3.27 2.40 -16.57
CA PHE A 164 -4.49 3.16 -16.80
C PHE A 164 -4.51 3.90 -18.14
N ASP A 165 -3.40 4.52 -18.56
CA ASP A 165 -3.36 5.27 -19.81
C ASP A 165 -3.02 4.36 -20.99
N LYS A 166 -1.89 3.63 -20.93
CA LYS A 166 -1.43 2.84 -22.09
C LYS A 166 -2.32 1.65 -22.38
N LYS A 167 -2.81 0.95 -21.35
CA LYS A 167 -3.77 -0.16 -21.52
C LYS A 167 -5.22 0.29 -21.68
N LYS A 168 -5.47 1.61 -21.69
CA LYS A 168 -6.79 2.25 -21.91
C LYS A 168 -7.85 1.76 -20.93
N TYR A 169 -7.77 2.26 -19.70
CA TYR A 169 -8.83 2.10 -18.71
C TYR A 169 -10.21 2.46 -19.29
N ASN A 170 -11.19 1.59 -19.06
CA ASN A 170 -12.54 1.70 -19.65
C ASN A 170 -13.67 1.73 -18.62
N GLY A 171 -13.35 1.87 -17.33
CA GLY A 171 -14.37 1.94 -16.28
C GLY A 171 -15.07 3.30 -16.22
N CYS A 172 -16.23 3.33 -15.57
CA CYS A 172 -17.10 4.52 -15.52
C CYS A 172 -16.67 5.56 -14.49
N ILE A 173 -15.76 5.24 -13.58
CA ILE A 173 -15.28 6.16 -12.56
C ILE A 173 -14.01 6.84 -13.05
N PRO A 174 -14.01 8.18 -13.20
CA PRO A 174 -12.82 8.92 -13.58
C PRO A 174 -11.63 8.63 -12.66
N VAL A 175 -10.47 8.42 -13.28
CA VAL A 175 -9.19 8.22 -12.60
C VAL A 175 -8.26 9.37 -12.95
N LEU A 176 -7.63 9.97 -11.94
CA LEU A 176 -6.54 10.92 -12.08
C LEU A 176 -5.28 10.33 -11.48
N ILE A 177 -4.16 10.39 -12.20
CA ILE A 177 -2.83 10.06 -11.67
C ILE A 177 -2.07 11.37 -11.52
N ALA A 178 -1.57 11.64 -10.31
CA ALA A 178 -0.91 12.90 -9.98
C ALA A 178 0.36 12.67 -9.15
N ASP A 179 1.32 13.59 -9.30
CA ASP A 179 2.52 13.67 -8.46
C ASP A 179 2.17 14.10 -7.03
N GLN A 180 3.06 13.80 -6.09
CA GLN A 180 2.85 13.89 -4.66
C GLN A 180 2.70 15.32 -4.14
N ASP A 181 1.45 15.75 -4.01
CA ASP A 181 1.01 16.62 -2.92
C ASP A 181 -0.39 16.23 -2.44
N MET A 182 -0.48 15.01 -1.90
CA MET A 182 -1.74 14.41 -1.45
C MET A 182 -2.47 15.28 -0.43
N HIS A 183 -1.74 15.90 0.49
CA HIS A 183 -2.32 16.76 1.52
C HIS A 183 -2.91 18.03 0.92
N ARG A 184 -2.18 18.72 0.02
CA ARG A 184 -2.76 19.90 -0.66
C ARG A 184 -3.95 19.52 -1.54
N LEU A 185 -3.88 18.40 -2.25
CA LEU A 185 -4.97 17.94 -3.09
C LEU A 185 -6.22 17.58 -2.26
N ALA A 186 -6.06 16.79 -1.20
CA ALA A 186 -7.17 16.41 -0.32
C ALA A 186 -7.79 17.64 0.36
N ILE A 187 -6.95 18.60 0.81
CA ILE A 187 -7.41 19.87 1.38
C ILE A 187 -8.16 20.68 0.34
N ALA A 188 -7.64 20.84 -0.88
CA ALA A 188 -8.31 21.58 -1.95
C ALA A 188 -9.68 20.97 -2.29
N ILE A 189 -9.75 19.65 -2.46
CA ILE A 189 -11.01 18.94 -2.73
C ILE A 189 -11.99 19.08 -1.55
N ALA A 190 -11.49 19.04 -0.31
CA ALA A 190 -12.31 19.28 0.87
C ALA A 190 -12.82 20.73 0.95
N TYR A 191 -12.04 21.72 0.52
CA TYR A 191 -12.48 23.12 0.42
C TYR A 191 -13.66 23.25 -0.55
N GLU A 192 -13.61 22.55 -1.68
CA GLU A 192 -14.69 22.46 -2.68
C GLU A 192 -15.96 21.72 -2.18
N GLY A 193 -15.96 21.23 -0.94
CA GLY A 193 -17.16 20.66 -0.31
C GLY A 193 -17.30 19.15 -0.43
N PHE A 194 -16.38 18.47 -1.13
CA PHE A 194 -16.42 17.02 -1.28
C PHE A 194 -16.03 16.28 -0.02
N THR A 195 -16.59 15.08 0.14
CA THR A 195 -16.09 14.10 1.11
C THR A 195 -14.95 13.29 0.50
N VAL A 196 -13.79 13.37 1.14
CA VAL A 196 -12.52 12.77 0.71
C VAL A 196 -12.12 11.69 1.69
N SER A 197 -11.63 10.57 1.18
CA SER A 197 -10.89 9.59 1.98
C SER A 197 -9.40 9.71 1.66
N GLU A 198 -8.61 9.94 2.70
CA GLU A 198 -7.19 9.62 2.71
C GLU A 198 -7.05 8.24 3.33
N LEU A 199 -6.48 7.31 2.60
CA LEU A 199 -6.16 6.02 3.16
C LEU A 199 -4.73 6.06 3.66
N ASN A 200 -4.61 6.20 4.98
CA ASN A 200 -3.34 6.18 5.69
C ASN A 200 -2.58 4.90 5.33
N PRO A 201 -1.44 4.98 4.66
CA PRO A 201 -0.57 3.85 4.42
C PRO A 201 0.05 3.48 5.76
N ALA A 202 -0.31 2.32 6.27
CA ALA A 202 0.45 1.65 7.30
C ALA A 202 1.95 1.70 6.94
N ASP A 203 2.77 2.27 7.84
CA ASP A 203 4.24 2.26 7.95
C ASP A 203 5.12 2.54 6.71
N SER A 204 4.54 2.74 5.53
CA SER A 204 5.19 2.32 4.29
C SER A 204 5.10 3.30 3.12
N HIS A 205 4.74 4.55 3.40
CA HIS A 205 5.01 5.63 2.45
C HIS A 205 6.51 5.70 2.15
N GLY A 206 6.94 5.29 0.95
CA GLY A 206 8.35 5.35 0.54
C GLY A 206 8.98 6.75 0.62
N VAL A 207 8.18 7.83 0.57
CA VAL A 207 8.66 9.20 0.83
C VAL A 207 8.57 9.55 2.30
N PHE A 208 7.41 9.39 2.96
CA PHE A 208 7.27 9.79 4.37
C PHE A 208 8.09 8.89 5.30
N GLY A 209 8.15 7.58 5.10
CA GLY A 209 9.00 6.67 5.88
C GLY A 209 10.50 6.99 5.78
N GLU A 210 11.05 7.20 4.57
CA GLU A 210 12.47 7.56 4.41
C GLU A 210 12.76 9.05 4.73
N TYR A 211 11.88 9.99 4.35
CA TYR A 211 12.03 11.43 4.63
C TYR A 211 11.80 11.76 6.11
N TRP A 212 10.85 11.09 6.79
CA TRP A 212 10.61 11.29 8.23
C TRP A 212 11.64 10.58 9.11
N GLN A 213 12.19 9.45 8.67
CA GLN A 213 13.34 8.83 9.34
C GLN A 213 14.59 9.70 9.23
N ASN A 214 14.75 10.45 8.13
CA ASN A 214 16.01 11.15 7.85
C ASN A 214 15.96 12.70 7.96
N ARG A 215 14.79 13.39 7.96
CA ARG A 215 14.71 14.87 7.76
C ARG A 215 13.51 15.65 8.41
N GLY A 216 12.71 15.09 9.32
CA GLY A 216 11.51 15.78 9.90
C GLY A 216 11.73 16.68 11.15
N PRO A 217 10.78 17.61 11.48
CA PRO A 217 10.90 18.62 12.56
C PRO A 217 10.71 18.09 14.00
N ALA A 218 10.64 19.01 14.99
CA ALA A 218 10.84 18.81 16.43
C ALA A 218 10.08 17.65 17.11
N VAL A 219 10.70 17.14 18.17
CA VAL A 219 10.56 15.79 18.76
C VAL A 219 9.18 15.48 19.36
N GLU A 220 8.36 16.47 19.73
CA GLU A 220 7.14 16.26 20.53
C GLU A 220 5.88 15.97 19.71
N GLU A 221 5.65 16.67 18.59
CA GLU A 221 4.56 16.36 17.64
C GLU A 221 4.84 15.04 16.90
N LYS A 222 6.13 14.74 16.71
CA LYS A 222 6.69 13.47 16.22
C LYS A 222 6.40 12.28 17.15
N LEU A 223 6.34 12.49 18.47
CA LEU A 223 6.01 11.45 19.45
C LEU A 223 4.49 11.23 19.53
N ALA A 224 3.67 12.29 19.57
CA ALA A 224 2.23 12.14 19.80
C ALA A 224 1.47 11.40 18.69
N LEU A 225 1.75 11.70 17.41
CA LEU A 225 1.04 11.09 16.27
C LEU A 225 1.55 9.69 15.95
N THR A 226 2.87 9.48 16.05
CA THR A 226 3.49 8.16 15.86
C THR A 226 3.19 7.22 17.03
N THR A 227 3.19 7.70 18.29
CA THR A 227 2.82 6.89 19.47
C THR A 227 1.34 6.51 19.47
N LEU A 228 0.42 7.38 19.06
CA LEU A 228 -1.00 7.02 18.96
C LEU A 228 -1.26 6.02 17.82
N GLY A 229 -0.64 6.20 16.65
CA GLY A 229 -0.76 5.26 15.53
C GLY A 229 -0.13 3.89 15.80
N LEU A 230 1.10 3.87 16.35
CA LEU A 230 1.81 2.63 16.67
C LEU A 230 1.25 1.91 17.91
N LEU A 231 0.75 2.61 18.94
CA LEU A 231 0.08 1.94 20.08
C LEU A 231 -1.21 1.25 19.65
N VAL A 232 -1.93 1.79 18.66
CA VAL A 232 -3.12 1.15 18.10
C VAL A 232 -2.77 -0.03 17.18
N GLN A 233 -1.66 0.04 16.42
CA GLN A 233 -1.22 -1.02 15.51
C GLN A 233 -0.47 -2.18 16.19
N HIS A 234 0.36 -1.92 17.21
CA HIS A 234 1.32 -2.90 17.73
C HIS A 234 0.92 -3.56 19.06
N HIS A 235 -0.10 -3.10 19.78
CA HIS A 235 -0.35 -3.64 21.12
C HIS A 235 -1.05 -5.00 21.19
N LEU A 236 -1.68 -5.49 20.13
CA LEU A 236 -2.22 -6.84 20.12
C LEU A 236 -2.07 -7.41 18.71
N ILE A 237 -1.22 -8.43 18.57
CA ILE A 237 -1.23 -9.38 17.45
C ILE A 237 -2.70 -9.62 17.09
N ASN A 238 -3.15 -9.11 15.96
CA ASN A 238 -4.55 -9.20 15.58
C ASN A 238 -4.71 -10.33 14.53
N PRO A 239 -4.91 -11.59 14.96
CA PRO A 239 -5.17 -12.71 14.04
C PRO A 239 -6.48 -12.55 13.26
N CYS A 240 -7.21 -11.46 13.47
CA CYS A 240 -8.53 -11.20 12.95
C CYS A 240 -8.56 -10.05 11.93
N VAL A 241 -7.43 -9.71 11.30
CA VAL A 241 -7.35 -8.76 10.15
C VAL A 241 -8.31 -9.15 9.02
N LEU A 242 -8.56 -10.45 8.86
CA LEU A 242 -9.52 -10.99 7.89
C LEU A 242 -10.91 -11.25 8.49
N ASP A 243 -11.15 -10.95 9.76
CA ASP A 243 -12.45 -11.17 10.40
C ASP A 243 -13.37 -9.96 10.18
N PRO A 244 -14.48 -10.12 9.40
CA PRO A 244 -15.41 -9.03 9.14
C PRO A 244 -16.03 -8.40 10.40
N LYS A 245 -16.06 -9.13 11.53
CA LYS A 245 -16.67 -8.67 12.79
C LYS A 245 -15.92 -7.52 13.47
N HIS A 246 -14.69 -7.26 13.07
CA HIS A 246 -13.84 -6.20 13.61
C HIS A 246 -13.87 -4.91 12.80
N TYR A 247 -14.51 -4.92 11.63
CA TYR A 247 -14.85 -3.72 10.88
C TYR A 247 -16.20 -3.21 11.37
N ARG A 248 -16.20 -2.48 12.50
CA ARG A 248 -17.44 -1.89 13.04
C ARG A 248 -17.46 -0.39 12.76
N PHE A 249 -18.59 0.07 12.25
CA PHE A 249 -18.84 1.49 12.02
C PHE A 249 -18.72 2.29 13.31
N VAL A 250 -17.95 3.36 13.29
CA VAL A 250 -17.99 4.36 14.36
C VAL A 250 -19.30 5.11 14.19
N GLN A 251 -20.28 4.83 15.06
CA GLN A 251 -21.52 5.60 15.03
C GLN A 251 -21.19 7.08 15.24
N PRO A 252 -21.80 7.99 14.47
CA PRO A 252 -21.61 9.42 14.70
C PRO A 252 -22.07 9.71 16.13
N LYS A 253 -21.25 10.43 16.90
CA LYS A 253 -21.78 11.09 18.09
C LYS A 253 -22.83 12.09 17.61
N THR A 254 -24.08 11.83 17.96
CA THR A 254 -25.20 12.77 17.87
C THR A 254 -24.90 14.05 18.63
#